data_AF-A0A536NI87-F1
#
_entry.id   AF-A0A536NI87-F1
#
_cell.length_a   1.000
_cell.length_b   1.000
_cell.length_c   1.000
_cell.angle_alpha   90.00
_cell.angle_beta   90.00
_cell.angle_gamma   90.00
#
_symmetry.space_group_name_H-M   'P 1'
#
loop_
_entity.id
_entity.type
_entity.pdbx_description
1 polymer ?
#
loop_
_entity_poly.entity_id
_entity_poly.type
_entity_poly.pdbx_seq_one_letter_code
_entity_poly.pdbx_strand_id
1 'polypeptide(L)'
;MNLLDAGAVVLIVFAFILGLRSGLLPQLGGLIGAVLGGTFVVFLIPVARGYLDQLDPAPRALLVLGALVLAVALGEGLGAGAGQAASVRLGQGVLGSADRLAGAAMAVAQGILVLWLAGSLMATGPVPRLSAIAQTSSVMRTLSGYLPPLTEITADVGQILDVSGLPQVFVGLEPFPAPPVDVPADPQARAIAGPAEDSTARVSAVSCNALLTGTGFVVRSGYLVTNAHVVAGGSSVRVNIGGQTFDTTVVLFDPSLDVAVLWAPDVKGKSLRFAAQDPRTGTPAAALGHPNGGGLAVIPAAVAAEYAATGRDIYGHGRVTRNILELRAQVEPGDSGGPLILKDGTVGGVVFAEARSDQDVGYALSPISVATDVTPALGRTSAVSTGPCVR
;
A
#
# COMPACT_ATOMS: atom_id res chain seq x y z
N MET A 1 23.91 -5.50 -5.62
CA MET A 1 23.05 -6.68 -5.88
C MET A 1 22.23 -6.91 -4.63
N ASN A 2 20.90 -6.82 -4.73
CA ASN A 2 19.99 -6.98 -3.60
C ASN A 2 19.98 -8.46 -3.14
N LEU A 3 19.70 -8.73 -1.86
CA LEU A 3 19.56 -10.09 -1.33
C LEU A 3 18.53 -10.92 -2.12
N LEU A 4 17.43 -10.30 -2.57
CA LEU A 4 16.42 -10.98 -3.38
C LEU A 4 16.98 -11.37 -4.75
N ASP A 5 17.82 -10.51 -5.37
CA ASP A 5 18.44 -10.80 -6.66
C ASP A 5 19.39 -12.00 -6.54
N ALA A 6 20.20 -12.04 -5.48
CA ALA A 6 21.09 -13.17 -5.20
C ALA A 6 20.30 -14.47 -4.95
N GLY A 7 19.24 -14.40 -4.14
CA GLY A 7 18.34 -15.53 -3.87
C GLY A 7 17.65 -16.03 -5.14
N ALA A 8 17.21 -15.13 -6.02
CA ALA A 8 16.59 -15.46 -7.30
C ALA A 8 17.55 -16.23 -8.20
N VAL A 9 18.81 -15.79 -8.32
CA VAL A 9 19.82 -16.52 -9.12
C VAL A 9 20.04 -17.93 -8.58
N VAL A 10 20.21 -18.07 -7.26
CA VAL A 10 20.38 -19.38 -6.61
C VAL A 10 19.17 -20.27 -6.86
N LEU A 11 17.95 -19.75 -6.70
CA LEU A 11 16.71 -20.48 -6.90
C LEU A 11 16.56 -20.96 -8.35
N ILE A 12 16.83 -20.10 -9.34
CA ILE A 12 16.73 -20.46 -10.76
C ILE A 12 17.79 -21.49 -11.16
N VAL A 13 19.03 -21.35 -10.69
CA VAL A 13 20.09 -22.34 -10.95
C VAL A 13 19.74 -23.68 -10.31
N PHE A 14 19.26 -23.67 -9.07
CA PHE A 14 18.84 -24.88 -8.38
C PHE A 14 17.65 -25.55 -9.07
N ALA A 15 16.63 -24.77 -9.45
CA ALA A 15 15.48 -25.26 -10.20
C ALA A 15 15.90 -25.88 -11.54
N PHE A 16 16.80 -25.22 -12.27
CA PHE A 16 17.35 -25.76 -13.52
C PHE A 16 18.03 -27.12 -13.31
N ILE A 17 18.90 -27.25 -12.29
CA ILE A 17 19.60 -28.50 -11.97
C ILE A 17 18.60 -29.60 -11.57
N LEU A 18 17.60 -29.28 -10.75
CA LEU A 18 16.55 -30.22 -10.37
C LEU A 18 15.71 -30.66 -11.56
N GLY A 19 15.32 -29.74 -12.43
CA GLY A 19 14.54 -30.04 -13.64
C GLY A 19 15.31 -30.93 -14.62
N LEU A 20 16.62 -30.71 -14.79
CA LEU A 20 17.48 -31.60 -15.57
C LEU A 20 17.56 -33.02 -14.99
N ARG A 21 17.45 -33.18 -13.68
CA ARG A 21 17.52 -34.50 -13.01
C ARG A 21 16.18 -35.22 -12.98
N SER A 22 15.07 -34.49 -12.90
CA SER A 22 13.73 -35.03 -12.70
C SER A 22 12.96 -35.26 -14.00
N GLY A 23 13.24 -34.49 -15.06
CA GLY A 23 12.47 -34.58 -16.31
C GLY A 23 11.14 -33.84 -16.25
N LEU A 24 10.34 -33.91 -17.32
CA LEU A 24 9.16 -33.05 -17.50
C LEU A 24 7.99 -33.44 -16.59
N LEU A 25 7.68 -34.74 -16.51
CA LEU A 25 6.46 -35.22 -15.83
C LEU A 25 6.45 -34.92 -14.32
N PRO A 26 7.55 -35.08 -13.56
CA PRO A 26 7.57 -34.66 -12.16
C PRO A 26 7.38 -33.16 -11.99
N GLN A 27 7.94 -32.33 -12.88
CA GLN A 27 7.79 -30.86 -12.81
C GLN A 27 6.35 -30.43 -13.09
N LEU A 28 5.71 -31.01 -14.12
CA LEU A 28 4.30 -30.77 -14.40
C LEU A 28 3.40 -31.26 -13.25
N GLY A 29 3.68 -32.46 -12.74
CA GLY A 29 2.96 -33.01 -11.59
C GLY A 29 3.09 -32.10 -10.37
N GLY A 30 4.31 -31.62 -10.07
CA GLY A 30 4.58 -30.68 -9.00
C GLY A 30 3.82 -29.38 -9.15
N LEU A 31 3.84 -28.76 -10.34
CA LEU A 31 3.09 -27.55 -10.63
C LEU A 31 1.58 -27.73 -10.42
N ILE A 32 1.01 -28.83 -10.94
CA ILE A 32 -0.42 -29.15 -10.74
C ILE A 32 -0.71 -29.31 -9.24
N GLY A 33 0.14 -30.05 -8.53
CA GLY A 33 0.02 -30.26 -7.09
C GLY A 33 0.10 -28.95 -6.30
N ALA A 34 1.02 -28.06 -6.63
CA ALA A 34 1.17 -26.74 -6.04
C ALA A 34 -0.10 -25.89 -6.22
N VAL A 35 -0.64 -25.86 -7.45
CA VAL A 35 -1.89 -25.14 -7.76
C VAL A 35 -3.06 -25.71 -6.97
N LEU A 36 -3.19 -27.03 -6.89
CA LEU A 36 -4.25 -27.67 -6.11
C LEU A 36 -4.11 -27.39 -4.61
N GLY A 37 -2.88 -27.43 -4.07
CA GLY A 37 -2.59 -27.11 -2.67
C GLY A 37 -2.93 -25.66 -2.31
N GLY A 38 -2.51 -24.71 -3.16
CA GLY A 38 -2.84 -23.29 -2.97
C GLY A 38 -4.33 -23.01 -3.10
N THR A 39 -4.98 -23.60 -4.11
CA THR A 39 -6.42 -23.49 -4.33
C THR A 39 -7.19 -24.05 -3.13
N PHE A 40 -6.76 -25.19 -2.57
CA PHE A 40 -7.36 -25.77 -1.38
C PHE A 40 -7.37 -24.81 -0.19
N VAL A 41 -6.26 -24.09 0.06
CA VAL A 41 -6.20 -23.09 1.13
C VAL A 41 -7.17 -21.95 0.87
N VAL A 42 -7.23 -21.42 -0.37
CA VAL A 42 -8.17 -20.35 -0.73
C VAL A 42 -9.63 -20.77 -0.51
N PHE A 43 -9.99 -22.00 -0.88
CA PHE A 43 -11.33 -22.54 -0.61
C PHE A 43 -11.61 -22.77 0.88
N LEU A 44 -10.57 -22.97 1.71
CA LEU A 44 -10.71 -23.15 3.15
C LEU A 44 -10.91 -21.82 3.90
N ILE A 45 -10.41 -20.70 3.34
CA ILE A 45 -10.49 -19.37 3.99
C ILE A 45 -11.92 -19.00 4.42
N PRO A 46 -12.96 -19.09 3.56
CA PRO A 46 -14.33 -18.76 3.95
C PRO A 46 -14.85 -19.62 5.11
N VAL A 47 -14.45 -20.89 5.17
CA VAL A 47 -14.84 -21.83 6.24
C VAL A 47 -14.12 -21.49 7.54
N ALA A 48 -12.85 -21.09 7.47
CA ALA A 48 -12.05 -20.71 8.62
C ALA A 48 -12.31 -19.27 9.12
N ARG A 49 -13.13 -18.48 8.40
CA ARG A 49 -13.35 -17.05 8.66
C ARG A 49 -13.72 -16.75 10.11
N GLY A 50 -14.62 -17.54 10.71
CA GLY A 50 -15.05 -17.31 12.11
C GLY A 50 -13.93 -17.45 13.15
N TYR A 51 -12.86 -18.19 12.84
CA TYR A 51 -11.66 -18.29 13.68
C TYR A 51 -10.62 -17.23 13.32
N LEU A 52 -10.42 -16.99 12.01
CA LEU A 52 -9.45 -16.00 11.53
C LEU A 52 -9.82 -14.59 12.03
N ASP A 53 -11.11 -14.26 12.06
CA ASP A 53 -11.59 -12.95 12.49
C ASP A 53 -11.32 -12.64 13.98
N GLN A 54 -10.98 -13.64 14.79
CA GLN A 54 -10.60 -13.48 16.20
C GLN A 54 -9.12 -13.15 16.40
N LEU A 55 -8.29 -13.36 15.38
CA LEU A 55 -6.85 -13.08 15.44
C LEU A 55 -6.56 -11.64 15.04
N ASP A 56 -5.57 -11.02 15.68
CA ASP A 56 -5.07 -9.71 15.23
C ASP A 56 -4.61 -9.77 13.76
N PRO A 57 -4.63 -8.65 13.03
CA PRO A 57 -4.37 -8.65 11.59
C PRO A 57 -3.00 -9.24 11.19
N ALA A 58 -1.94 -8.93 11.94
CA ALA A 58 -0.59 -9.44 11.68
C ALA A 58 -0.46 -10.97 11.86
N PRO A 59 -0.82 -11.59 13.01
CA PRO A 59 -0.77 -13.05 13.15
C PRO A 59 -1.74 -13.78 12.22
N ARG A 60 -2.89 -13.18 11.89
CA ARG A 60 -3.81 -13.71 10.89
C ARG A 60 -3.15 -13.83 9.52
N ALA A 61 -2.52 -12.76 9.05
CA ALA A 61 -1.82 -12.75 7.76
C ALA A 61 -0.67 -13.77 7.73
N LEU A 62 0.13 -13.85 8.79
CA LEU A 62 1.22 -14.82 8.91
C LEU A 62 0.71 -16.27 8.89
N LEU A 63 -0.41 -16.55 9.57
CA LEU A 63 -1.02 -17.88 9.59
C LEU A 63 -1.53 -18.27 8.20
N VAL A 64 -2.24 -17.38 7.51
CA VAL A 64 -2.76 -17.64 6.15
C VAL A 64 -1.62 -17.85 5.17
N LEU A 65 -0.60 -16.98 5.19
CA LEU A 65 0.59 -17.11 4.35
C LEU A 65 1.34 -18.41 4.65
N GLY A 66 1.54 -18.75 5.92
CA GLY A 66 2.20 -19.99 6.34
C GLY A 66 1.44 -21.23 5.89
N ALA A 67 0.11 -21.25 6.06
CA ALA A 67 -0.74 -22.33 5.58
C ALA A 67 -0.69 -22.48 4.06
N LEU A 68 -0.70 -21.36 3.33
CA LEU A 68 -0.56 -21.34 1.87
C LEU A 68 0.78 -21.93 1.42
N VAL A 69 1.89 -21.45 1.98
CA VAL A 69 3.24 -21.95 1.66
C VAL A 69 3.34 -23.45 1.95
N LEU A 70 2.85 -23.90 3.10
CA LEU A 70 2.87 -25.30 3.48
C LEU A 70 2.04 -26.17 2.53
N ALA A 71 0.81 -25.76 2.21
CA ALA A 71 -0.07 -26.51 1.33
C ALA A 71 0.46 -26.58 -0.10
N VAL A 72 1.04 -25.49 -0.60
CA VAL A 72 1.71 -25.44 -1.90
C VAL A 72 2.90 -26.41 -1.91
N ALA A 73 3.77 -26.38 -0.90
CA ALA A 73 4.93 -27.27 -0.81
C ALA A 73 4.54 -28.75 -0.72
N LEU A 74 3.51 -29.07 0.07
CA LEU A 74 2.98 -30.44 0.18
C LEU A 74 2.34 -30.90 -1.14
N GLY A 75 1.52 -30.05 -1.75
CA GLY A 75 0.90 -30.31 -3.05
C GLY A 75 1.95 -30.56 -4.12
N GLU A 76 2.98 -29.72 -4.18
CA GLU A 76 4.11 -29.85 -5.09
C GLU A 76 4.83 -31.19 -4.90
N GLY A 77 5.17 -31.55 -3.65
CA GLY A 77 5.84 -32.82 -3.36
C GLY A 77 5.01 -34.05 -3.77
N LEU A 78 3.71 -34.05 -3.47
CA LEU A 78 2.81 -35.14 -3.84
C LEU A 78 2.63 -35.22 -5.37
N GLY A 79 2.43 -34.09 -6.02
CA GLY A 79 2.28 -33.98 -7.46
C GLY A 79 3.53 -34.42 -8.21
N ALA A 80 4.71 -33.99 -7.74
CA ALA A 80 5.99 -34.41 -8.29
C ALA A 80 6.22 -35.92 -8.12
N GLY A 81 5.85 -36.48 -6.96
CA GLY A 81 5.88 -37.93 -6.72
C GLY A 81 4.99 -38.71 -7.67
N ALA A 82 3.76 -38.23 -7.91
CA ALA A 82 2.84 -38.83 -8.89
C ALA A 82 3.39 -38.73 -10.33
N GLY A 83 3.97 -37.58 -10.70
CA GLY A 83 4.63 -37.39 -11.98
C GLY A 83 5.84 -38.32 -12.17
N GLN A 84 6.61 -38.55 -11.11
CA GLN A 84 7.72 -39.50 -11.11
C GLN A 84 7.23 -40.93 -11.32
N ALA A 85 6.17 -41.34 -10.61
CA ALA A 85 5.59 -42.66 -10.79
C ALA A 85 5.03 -42.87 -12.21
N ALA A 86 4.44 -41.84 -12.82
CA ALA A 86 3.98 -41.86 -14.21
C ALA A 86 5.15 -41.98 -15.20
N SER A 87 6.22 -41.22 -14.98
CA SER A 87 7.45 -41.26 -15.79
C SER A 87 8.06 -42.67 -15.83
N VAL A 88 8.15 -43.35 -14.69
CA VAL A 88 8.67 -44.73 -14.60
C VAL A 88 7.80 -45.72 -15.39
N ARG A 89 6.47 -45.54 -15.40
CA ARG A 89 5.53 -46.43 -16.12
C ARG A 89 5.56 -46.25 -17.64
N LEU A 90 5.79 -45.02 -18.11
CA LEU A 90 5.79 -44.70 -19.55
C LEU A 90 7.10 -45.09 -20.26
N GLY A 91 8.14 -45.46 -19.50
CA GLY A 91 9.43 -45.89 -20.03
C GLY A 91 10.35 -44.70 -20.38
N GLN A 92 11.64 -44.83 -20.06
CA GLN A 92 12.64 -43.75 -20.21
C GLN A 92 13.14 -43.51 -21.65
N GLY A 93 12.67 -44.29 -22.64
CA GLY A 93 12.96 -44.08 -24.06
C GLY A 93 11.70 -43.54 -24.71
N VAL A 94 11.69 -42.34 -25.28
CA VAL A 94 12.24 -42.12 -26.63
C VAL A 94 12.99 -40.78 -26.77
N LEU A 95 13.04 -39.92 -25.74
CA LEU A 95 13.61 -38.57 -25.85
C LEU A 95 14.36 -38.10 -24.59
N GLY A 96 15.16 -38.95 -23.95
CA GLY A 96 15.76 -38.68 -22.63
C GLY A 96 16.48 -37.33 -22.47
N SER A 97 17.15 -36.81 -23.51
CA SER A 97 17.74 -35.47 -23.45
C SER A 97 16.71 -34.34 -23.61
N ALA A 98 15.68 -34.52 -24.44
CA ALA A 98 14.63 -33.52 -24.61
C ALA A 98 13.71 -33.46 -23.40
N ASP A 99 13.42 -34.59 -22.75
CA ASP A 99 12.64 -34.64 -21.50
C ASP A 99 13.36 -33.90 -20.36
N ARG A 100 14.67 -34.10 -20.21
CA ARG A 100 15.48 -33.35 -19.22
C ARG A 100 15.50 -31.86 -19.51
N LEU A 101 15.66 -31.47 -20.78
CA LEU A 101 15.63 -30.05 -21.16
C LEU A 101 14.26 -29.42 -20.92
N ALA A 102 13.17 -30.15 -21.24
CA ALA A 102 11.81 -29.70 -20.97
C ALA A 102 11.54 -29.61 -19.46
N GLY A 103 12.01 -30.57 -18.67
CA GLY A 103 11.96 -30.53 -17.20
C GLY A 103 12.72 -29.34 -16.63
N ALA A 104 13.92 -29.06 -17.13
CA ALA A 104 14.69 -27.88 -16.73
C ALA A 104 13.99 -26.57 -17.08
N ALA A 105 13.45 -26.46 -18.29
CA ALA A 105 12.69 -25.29 -18.72
C ALA A 105 11.43 -25.06 -17.85
N MET A 106 10.68 -26.13 -17.56
CA MET A 106 9.52 -26.06 -16.67
C MET A 106 9.89 -25.69 -15.23
N ALA A 107 10.95 -26.27 -14.68
CA ALA A 107 11.42 -25.95 -13.34
C ALA A 107 11.85 -24.48 -13.23
N VAL A 108 12.55 -23.96 -14.25
CA VAL A 108 12.91 -22.54 -14.33
C VAL A 108 11.65 -21.66 -14.42
N ALA A 109 10.69 -22.02 -15.27
CA ALA A 109 9.42 -21.30 -15.37
C ALA A 109 8.65 -21.28 -14.04
N GLN A 110 8.61 -22.41 -13.33
CA GLN A 110 8.02 -22.50 -11.99
C GLN A 110 8.81 -21.66 -10.98
N GLY A 111 10.14 -21.67 -11.04
CA GLY A 111 10.98 -20.82 -10.19
C GLY A 111 10.72 -19.32 -10.42
N ILE A 112 10.56 -18.91 -11.67
CA ILE A 112 10.16 -17.54 -12.03
C ILE A 112 8.77 -17.21 -11.47
N LEU A 113 7.80 -18.13 -11.59
CA LEU A 113 6.45 -17.96 -11.05
C LEU A 113 6.49 -17.78 -9.51
N VAL A 114 7.27 -18.59 -8.81
CA VAL A 114 7.45 -18.48 -7.35
C VAL A 114 8.09 -17.15 -6.98
N LEU A 115 9.13 -16.70 -7.71
CA LEU A 115 9.78 -15.42 -7.48
C LEU A 115 8.81 -14.24 -7.70
N TRP A 116 8.05 -14.28 -8.80
CA TRP A 116 7.05 -13.25 -9.08
C TRP A 116 5.96 -13.22 -8.00
N LEU A 117 5.43 -14.37 -7.59
CA LEU A 117 4.43 -14.46 -6.52
C LEU A 117 5.01 -13.94 -5.20
N ALA A 118 6.06 -14.59 -4.68
CA ALA A 118 6.64 -14.27 -3.38
C ALA A 118 7.17 -12.83 -3.34
N GLY A 119 7.86 -12.37 -4.38
CA GLY A 119 8.39 -11.02 -4.44
C GLY A 119 7.30 -9.96 -4.53
N SER A 120 6.21 -10.21 -5.25
CA SER A 120 5.07 -9.28 -5.28
C SER A 120 4.38 -9.21 -3.91
N LEU A 121 4.19 -10.36 -3.25
CA LEU A 121 3.64 -10.43 -1.89
C LEU A 121 4.53 -9.71 -0.87
N MET A 122 5.85 -9.84 -1.00
CA MET A 122 6.81 -9.12 -0.16
C MET A 122 6.74 -7.61 -0.41
N ALA A 123 6.66 -7.18 -1.67
CA ALA A 123 6.64 -5.77 -2.07
C ALA A 123 5.38 -5.02 -1.60
N THR A 124 4.28 -5.73 -1.36
CA THR A 124 3.03 -5.18 -0.84
C THR A 124 2.74 -5.60 0.60
N GLY A 125 3.63 -6.37 1.22
CA GLY A 125 3.40 -6.99 2.52
C GLY A 125 3.62 -6.02 3.69
N PRO A 126 3.14 -6.37 4.89
CA PRO A 126 3.16 -5.49 6.07
C PRO A 126 4.53 -5.40 6.75
N VAL A 127 5.59 -6.02 6.21
CA VAL A 127 6.92 -6.04 6.81
C VAL A 127 7.83 -5.08 6.04
N PRO A 128 8.12 -3.86 6.57
CA PRO A 128 8.78 -2.80 5.81
C PRO A 128 10.14 -3.21 5.22
N ARG A 129 10.93 -3.98 5.97
CA ARG A 129 12.24 -4.47 5.50
C ARG A 129 12.13 -5.38 4.28
N LEU A 130 11.14 -6.28 4.28
CA LEU A 130 10.93 -7.20 3.16
C LEU A 130 10.35 -6.48 1.95
N SER A 131 9.46 -5.52 2.20
CA SER A 131 8.90 -4.63 1.19
C SER A 131 9.99 -3.82 0.48
N ALA A 132 10.85 -3.12 1.23
CA ALA A 132 11.94 -2.33 0.65
C ALA A 132 12.91 -3.19 -0.18
N ILE A 133 13.23 -4.40 0.30
CA ILE A 133 14.05 -5.39 -0.42
C ILE A 133 13.39 -5.78 -1.75
N ALA A 134 12.09 -6.07 -1.76
CA ALA A 134 11.40 -6.47 -2.97
C ALA A 134 11.19 -5.30 -3.96
N GLN A 135 10.83 -4.12 -3.46
CA GLN A 135 10.64 -2.90 -4.26
C GLN A 135 11.93 -2.47 -4.98
N THR A 136 13.10 -2.70 -4.39
CA THR A 136 14.40 -2.32 -4.97
C THR A 136 15.09 -3.44 -5.75
N SER A 137 14.47 -4.62 -5.88
CA SER A 137 15.05 -5.75 -6.62
C SER A 137 15.01 -5.53 -8.13
N SER A 138 16.16 -5.74 -8.79
CA SER A 138 16.28 -5.70 -10.24
C SER A 138 15.52 -6.84 -10.91
N VAL A 139 15.52 -8.04 -10.30
CA VAL A 139 14.75 -9.19 -10.77
C VAL A 139 13.25 -8.87 -10.73
N MET A 140 12.74 -8.35 -9.62
CA MET A 140 11.31 -8.01 -9.51
C MET A 140 10.88 -6.91 -10.47
N ARG A 141 11.72 -5.90 -10.69
CA ARG A 141 11.46 -4.86 -11.68
C ARG A 141 11.47 -5.38 -13.11
N THR A 142 12.34 -6.35 -13.41
CA THR A 142 12.31 -7.02 -14.72
C THR A 142 11.05 -7.85 -14.87
N LEU A 143 10.69 -8.65 -13.86
CA LEU A 143 9.50 -9.51 -13.88
C LEU A 143 8.21 -8.70 -14.00
N SER A 144 8.06 -7.60 -13.26
CA SER A 144 6.89 -6.71 -13.32
C SER A 144 6.73 -5.99 -14.66
N GLY A 145 7.80 -5.91 -15.48
CA GLY A 145 7.71 -5.42 -16.86
C GLY A 145 7.03 -6.40 -17.82
N TYR A 146 7.03 -7.70 -17.51
CA TYR A 146 6.47 -8.75 -18.36
C TYR A 146 5.22 -9.41 -17.78
N LEU A 147 5.11 -9.48 -16.45
CA LEU A 147 4.03 -10.13 -15.73
C LEU A 147 3.10 -9.08 -15.12
N PRO A 148 1.77 -9.31 -15.18
CA PRO A 148 0.82 -8.38 -14.56
C PRO A 148 1.03 -8.33 -13.04
N PRO A 149 0.65 -7.23 -12.38
CA PRO A 149 0.68 -7.15 -10.92
C PRO A 149 -0.39 -8.07 -10.30
N LEU A 150 -0.04 -8.74 -9.19
CA LEU A 150 -0.95 -9.69 -8.52
C LEU A 150 -2.28 -9.08 -8.11
N THR A 151 -2.26 -7.81 -7.71
CA THR A 151 -3.46 -7.06 -7.31
C THR A 151 -4.51 -6.99 -8.42
N GLU A 152 -4.12 -7.12 -9.70
CA GLU A 152 -5.05 -7.13 -10.83
C GLU A 152 -5.64 -8.51 -11.13
N ILE A 153 -4.96 -9.58 -10.74
CA ILE A 153 -5.40 -10.95 -10.99
C ILE A 153 -6.35 -11.39 -9.87
N THR A 154 -6.04 -11.01 -8.63
CA THR A 154 -6.82 -11.36 -7.45
C THR A 154 -6.96 -10.15 -6.53
N ALA A 155 -7.98 -9.31 -6.79
CA ALA A 155 -8.31 -8.20 -5.91
C ALA A 155 -8.47 -8.66 -4.44
N ASP A 156 -9.05 -9.84 -4.24
CA ASP A 156 -9.26 -10.46 -2.92
C ASP A 156 -7.95 -10.84 -2.20
N VAL A 157 -6.88 -11.19 -2.92
CA VAL A 157 -5.58 -11.53 -2.29
C VAL A 157 -4.88 -10.27 -1.81
N GLY A 158 -4.98 -9.16 -2.56
CA GLY A 158 -4.54 -7.85 -2.09
C GLY A 158 -5.25 -7.43 -0.81
N GLN A 159 -6.58 -7.58 -0.76
CA GLN A 159 -7.40 -7.24 0.42
C GLN A 159 -7.14 -8.16 1.64
N ILE A 160 -6.70 -9.40 1.45
CA ILE A 160 -6.34 -10.30 2.58
C ILE A 160 -4.96 -9.93 3.17
N LEU A 161 -4.11 -9.25 2.40
CA LEU A 161 -2.71 -9.00 2.75
C LEU A 161 -2.40 -7.54 3.08
N ASP A 162 -3.25 -6.60 2.69
CA ASP A 162 -3.13 -5.18 2.99
C ASP A 162 -3.61 -4.89 4.42
N VAL A 163 -2.86 -5.41 5.39
CA VAL A 163 -3.12 -5.25 6.82
C VAL A 163 -2.94 -3.80 7.29
N SER A 164 -2.31 -2.96 6.47
CA SER A 164 -1.96 -1.57 6.77
C SER A 164 -3.16 -0.63 6.82
N GLY A 165 -4.24 -0.92 6.08
CA GLY A 165 -5.33 0.04 5.87
C GLY A 165 -4.90 1.32 5.16
N LEU A 166 -3.73 1.31 4.52
CA LEU A 166 -3.17 2.44 3.78
C LEU A 166 -3.55 2.34 2.29
N PRO A 167 -3.82 3.46 1.62
CA PRO A 167 -4.21 3.46 0.22
C PRO A 167 -3.07 2.97 -0.71
N GLN A 168 -3.42 2.16 -1.70
CA GLN A 168 -2.47 1.72 -2.73
C GLN A 168 -2.21 2.84 -3.74
N VAL A 169 -1.13 3.60 -3.50
CA VAL A 169 -0.71 4.72 -4.35
C VAL A 169 -0.40 4.28 -5.78
N PHE A 170 0.23 3.11 -5.93
CA PHE A 170 0.66 2.56 -7.20
C PHE A 170 0.14 1.13 -7.38
N VAL A 171 -0.28 0.81 -8.61
CA VAL A 171 -0.50 -0.57 -9.03
C VAL A 171 0.87 -1.22 -9.29
N GLY A 172 1.17 -2.30 -8.57
CA GLY A 172 2.45 -3.02 -8.70
C GLY A 172 3.57 -2.39 -7.87
N LEU A 173 4.76 -2.28 -8.47
CA LEU A 173 5.94 -1.70 -7.82
C LEU A 173 5.95 -0.18 -7.90
N GLU A 174 6.51 0.45 -6.89
CA GLU A 174 6.67 1.90 -6.85
C GLU A 174 7.79 2.35 -7.80
N PRO A 175 7.69 3.58 -8.35
CA PRO A 175 8.83 4.18 -9.02
C PRO A 175 10.02 4.23 -8.06
N PHE A 176 11.24 4.26 -8.60
CA PHE A 176 12.38 4.55 -7.74
C PHE A 176 12.21 5.95 -7.15
N PRO A 177 12.51 6.12 -5.84
CA PRO A 177 12.54 7.44 -5.24
C PRO A 177 13.35 8.41 -6.09
N ALA A 178 12.84 9.63 -6.21
CA ALA A 178 13.59 10.71 -6.83
C ALA A 178 14.89 10.95 -6.06
N PRO A 179 15.92 11.54 -6.71
CA PRO A 179 17.14 11.93 -6.01
C PRO A 179 16.82 12.76 -4.77
N PRO A 180 17.49 12.52 -3.62
CA PRO A 180 17.22 13.27 -2.40
C PRO A 180 17.36 14.78 -2.64
N VAL A 181 16.40 15.53 -2.11
CA VAL A 181 16.39 17.00 -2.09
C VAL A 181 16.65 17.50 -0.67
N ASP A 182 17.20 18.71 -0.56
CA ASP A 182 17.48 19.33 0.73
C ASP A 182 16.19 19.65 1.48
N VAL A 183 16.05 19.10 2.69
CA VAL A 183 14.96 19.42 3.61
C VAL A 183 15.35 20.59 4.51
N PRO A 184 14.40 21.46 4.88
CA PRO A 184 14.68 22.55 5.82
C PRO A 184 15.11 22.01 7.18
N ALA A 185 15.98 22.74 7.87
CA ALA A 185 16.32 22.41 9.26
C ALA A 185 15.09 22.56 10.17
N ASP A 186 15.04 21.84 11.29
CA ASP A 186 13.89 21.83 12.21
C ASP A 186 13.38 23.24 12.62
N PRO A 187 14.24 24.22 12.97
CA PRO A 187 13.77 25.58 13.27
C PRO A 187 13.09 26.28 12.08
N GLN A 188 13.57 26.00 10.86
CA GLN A 188 12.97 26.55 9.64
C GLN A 188 11.63 25.85 9.32
N ALA A 189 11.55 24.53 9.51
CA ALA A 189 10.30 23.79 9.33
C ALA A 189 9.22 24.27 10.30
N ARG A 190 9.56 24.46 11.58
CA ARG A 190 8.64 25.04 12.59
C ARG A 190 8.18 26.45 12.23
N ALA A 191 9.09 27.29 11.71
CA ALA A 191 8.71 28.63 11.25
C ALA A 191 7.73 28.60 10.06
N ILE A 192 7.88 27.63 9.15
CA ILE A 192 6.96 27.40 8.04
C ILE A 192 5.60 26.89 8.55
N ALA A 193 5.61 25.95 9.51
CA ALA A 193 4.41 25.29 10.02
C ALA A 193 3.58 26.16 10.98
N GLY A 194 4.22 27.07 11.73
CA GLY A 194 3.59 27.87 12.79
C GLY A 194 2.23 28.50 12.44
N PRO A 195 2.05 29.12 11.25
CA PRO A 195 0.75 29.68 10.86
C PRO A 195 -0.41 28.68 10.71
N ALA A 196 -0.13 27.38 10.71
CA ALA A 196 -1.08 26.29 10.48
C ALA A 196 -1.25 25.33 11.67
N GLU A 197 -0.43 25.43 12.72
CA GLU A 197 -0.50 24.57 13.91
C GLU A 197 -1.90 24.63 14.56
N ASP A 198 -2.39 25.84 14.84
CA ASP A 198 -3.72 26.09 15.43
C ASP A 198 -4.89 25.75 14.48
N SER A 199 -4.59 25.35 13.25
CA SER A 199 -5.57 24.99 12.22
C SER A 199 -5.50 23.52 11.85
N THR A 200 -4.60 22.76 12.48
CA THR A 200 -4.41 21.33 12.25
C THR A 200 -5.00 20.54 13.42
N ALA A 201 -5.79 19.54 13.11
CA ALA A 201 -6.57 18.75 14.06
C ALA A 201 -6.21 17.27 13.93
N ARG A 202 -6.26 16.55 15.05
CA ARG A 202 -6.28 15.09 15.03
C ARG A 202 -7.68 14.64 14.65
N VAL A 203 -7.80 13.80 13.65
CA VAL A 203 -9.06 13.16 13.25
C VAL A 203 -9.10 11.78 13.88
N SER A 204 -10.26 11.39 14.42
CA SER A 204 -10.46 10.07 15.00
C SER A 204 -11.82 9.54 14.58
N ALA A 205 -11.84 8.34 13.97
CA ALA A 205 -13.04 7.69 13.50
C ALA A 205 -13.19 6.32 14.16
N VAL A 206 -14.36 6.06 14.76
CA VAL A 206 -14.72 4.70 15.18
C VAL A 206 -15.27 3.98 13.96
N SER A 207 -14.50 3.03 13.44
CA SER A 207 -14.82 2.28 12.22
C SER A 207 -14.52 0.81 12.44
N CYS A 208 -15.51 -0.05 12.18
CA CYS A 208 -15.28 -1.49 12.03
C CYS A 208 -14.57 -2.17 13.22
N ASN A 209 -14.99 -1.79 14.43
CA ASN A 209 -14.42 -2.24 15.72
C ASN A 209 -12.97 -1.77 15.98
N ALA A 210 -12.47 -0.83 15.19
CA ALA A 210 -11.18 -0.17 15.38
C ALA A 210 -11.36 1.35 15.54
N LEU A 211 -10.37 1.98 16.17
CA LEU A 211 -10.22 3.43 16.18
C LEU A 211 -9.19 3.80 15.13
N LEU A 212 -9.63 4.46 14.06
CA LEU A 212 -8.73 5.03 13.06
C LEU A 212 -8.35 6.44 13.50
N THR A 213 -7.07 6.77 13.33
CA THR A 213 -6.55 8.10 13.64
C THR A 213 -5.81 8.66 12.43
N GLY A 214 -6.02 9.94 12.18
CA GLY A 214 -5.32 10.68 11.14
C GLY A 214 -5.22 12.14 11.51
N THR A 215 -4.92 12.95 10.51
CA THR A 215 -4.84 14.40 10.62
C THR A 215 -5.84 15.05 9.67
N GLY A 216 -6.29 16.24 10.03
CA GLY A 216 -7.06 17.10 9.14
C GLY A 216 -6.77 18.55 9.45
N PHE A 217 -7.24 19.47 8.60
CA PHE A 217 -6.96 20.89 8.78
C PHE A 217 -8.10 21.78 8.30
N VAL A 218 -8.23 22.95 8.93
CA VAL A 218 -9.29 23.91 8.68
C VAL A 218 -9.06 24.62 7.34
N VAL A 219 -9.98 24.46 6.40
CA VAL A 219 -9.98 25.14 5.09
C VAL A 219 -10.97 26.29 5.01
N ARG A 220 -11.98 26.26 5.87
CA ARG A 220 -12.97 27.32 6.09
C ARG A 220 -13.50 27.17 7.50
N SER A 221 -14.01 28.25 8.12
CA SER A 221 -14.64 28.14 9.45
C SER A 221 -15.68 27.01 9.49
N GLY A 222 -15.45 26.05 10.38
CA GLY A 222 -16.27 24.86 10.56
C GLY A 222 -16.12 23.76 9.51
N TYR A 223 -15.15 23.86 8.59
CA TYR A 223 -14.86 22.85 7.57
C TYR A 223 -13.40 22.42 7.61
N LEU A 224 -13.17 21.13 7.72
CA LEU A 224 -11.85 20.52 7.72
C LEU A 224 -11.70 19.56 6.55
N VAL A 225 -10.50 19.46 6.00
CA VAL A 225 -10.11 18.44 5.01
C VAL A 225 -9.30 17.37 5.72
N THR A 226 -9.50 16.11 5.32
CA THR A 226 -8.70 14.94 5.72
C THR A 226 -8.71 13.92 4.56
N ASN A 227 -8.05 12.78 4.71
CA ASN A 227 -8.18 11.69 3.75
C ASN A 227 -9.47 10.90 3.95
N ALA A 228 -9.99 10.31 2.88
CA ALA A 228 -11.19 9.49 2.95
C ALA A 228 -10.94 8.21 3.76
N HIS A 229 -9.79 7.56 3.60
CA HIS A 229 -9.47 6.33 4.35
C HIS A 229 -9.45 6.53 5.88
N VAL A 230 -9.16 7.74 6.36
CA VAL A 230 -9.17 8.08 7.80
C VAL A 230 -10.58 7.99 8.39
N VAL A 231 -11.63 8.19 7.58
CA VAL A 231 -13.03 8.22 8.02
C VAL A 231 -13.91 7.14 7.40
N ALA A 232 -13.32 6.28 6.55
CA ALA A 232 -14.02 5.23 5.83
C ALA A 232 -14.65 4.21 6.79
N GLY A 233 -15.92 3.84 6.54
CA GLY A 233 -16.72 2.99 7.43
C GLY A 233 -16.99 3.58 8.81
N GLY A 234 -16.60 4.84 9.05
CA GLY A 234 -16.71 5.50 10.34
C GLY A 234 -18.16 5.79 10.71
N SER A 235 -18.60 5.30 11.87
CA SER A 235 -19.93 5.59 12.43
C SER A 235 -19.94 6.82 13.33
N SER A 236 -18.77 7.21 13.84
CA SER A 236 -18.55 8.44 14.62
C SER A 236 -17.19 9.01 14.27
N VAL A 237 -17.16 10.24 13.76
CA VAL A 237 -15.94 10.97 13.42
C VAL A 237 -15.83 12.20 14.31
N ARG A 238 -14.70 12.30 15.01
CA ARG A 238 -14.38 13.40 15.92
C ARG A 238 -13.07 14.07 15.52
N VAL A 239 -12.96 15.36 15.80
CA VAL A 239 -11.72 16.12 15.60
C VAL A 239 -11.26 16.70 16.93
N ASN A 240 -9.96 16.60 17.21
CA ASN A 240 -9.32 17.23 18.35
C ASN A 240 -8.40 18.36 17.86
N ILE A 241 -8.69 19.59 18.27
CA ILE A 241 -7.92 20.78 17.89
C ILE A 241 -7.80 21.70 19.10
N GLY A 242 -6.59 22.19 19.38
CA GLY A 242 -6.32 22.99 20.58
C GLY A 242 -6.71 22.29 21.89
N GLY A 243 -6.65 20.95 21.93
CA GLY A 243 -7.05 20.13 23.08
C GLY A 243 -8.55 19.91 23.26
N GLN A 244 -9.39 20.57 22.45
CA GLN A 244 -10.85 20.40 22.48
C GLN A 244 -11.31 19.39 21.44
N THR A 245 -12.33 18.59 21.78
CA THR A 245 -12.88 17.56 20.89
C THR A 245 -14.25 17.99 20.38
N PHE A 246 -14.47 17.85 19.08
CA PHE A 246 -15.72 18.23 18.41
C PHE A 246 -16.24 17.04 17.62
N ASP A 247 -17.56 16.82 17.68
CA ASP A 247 -18.25 15.92 16.77
C ASP A 247 -18.31 16.53 15.38
N THR A 248 -18.26 15.67 14.36
CA THR A 248 -18.24 16.11 12.97
C THR A 248 -19.25 15.34 12.12
N THR A 249 -19.64 15.97 11.02
CA THR A 249 -20.41 15.32 9.96
C THR A 249 -19.54 15.25 8.70
N VAL A 250 -19.41 14.07 8.11
CA VAL A 250 -18.74 13.93 6.81
C VAL A 250 -19.69 14.46 5.73
N VAL A 251 -19.29 15.52 5.01
CA VAL A 251 -20.12 16.21 4.01
C VAL A 251 -19.61 16.05 2.57
N LEU A 252 -18.39 15.52 2.44
CA LEU A 252 -17.81 15.02 1.19
C LEU A 252 -16.99 13.78 1.52
N PHE A 253 -17.08 12.78 0.65
CA PHE A 253 -16.29 11.56 0.73
C PHE A 253 -15.99 11.10 -0.70
N ASP A 254 -14.75 11.28 -1.13
CA ASP A 254 -14.25 10.79 -2.41
C ASP A 254 -13.22 9.67 -2.18
N PRO A 255 -13.63 8.39 -2.36
CA PRO A 255 -12.73 7.25 -2.24
C PRO A 255 -11.71 7.15 -3.39
N SER A 256 -11.99 7.78 -4.53
CA SER A 256 -11.10 7.75 -5.70
C SER A 256 -9.94 8.72 -5.51
N LEU A 257 -10.19 9.95 -5.08
CA LEU A 257 -9.12 10.91 -4.77
C LEU A 257 -8.48 10.66 -3.39
N ASP A 258 -9.18 9.95 -2.50
CA ASP A 258 -8.84 9.78 -1.09
C ASP A 258 -8.95 11.09 -0.27
N VAL A 259 -10.07 11.79 -0.43
CA VAL A 259 -10.36 13.05 0.27
C VAL A 259 -11.72 13.00 0.94
N ALA A 260 -11.80 13.56 2.15
CA ALA A 260 -13.05 13.82 2.83
C ALA A 260 -13.11 15.24 3.39
N VAL A 261 -14.32 15.79 3.47
CA VAL A 261 -14.59 17.07 4.13
C VAL A 261 -15.46 16.83 5.34
N LEU A 262 -15.01 17.34 6.49
CA LEU A 262 -15.68 17.27 7.77
C LEU A 262 -16.31 18.62 8.08
N TRP A 263 -17.59 18.64 8.40
CA TRP A 263 -18.29 19.79 8.94
C TRP A 263 -18.38 19.70 10.47
N ALA A 264 -17.84 20.71 11.14
CA ALA A 264 -17.74 20.82 12.59
C ALA A 264 -17.94 22.30 12.99
N PRO A 265 -19.18 22.78 13.16
CA PRO A 265 -19.50 24.22 13.22
C PRO A 265 -18.81 24.97 14.38
N ASP A 266 -18.51 24.26 15.46
CA ASP A 266 -17.89 24.84 16.65
C ASP A 266 -16.35 24.93 16.56
N VAL A 267 -15.73 24.25 15.58
CA VAL A 267 -14.30 24.32 15.36
C VAL A 267 -13.90 25.72 14.90
N LYS A 268 -12.94 26.30 15.63
CA LYS A 268 -12.27 27.56 15.29
C LYS A 268 -10.85 27.25 14.83
N GLY A 269 -10.35 28.04 13.89
CA GLY A 269 -9.02 27.91 13.32
C GLY A 269 -8.85 28.87 12.15
N LYS A 270 -7.61 29.24 11.84
CA LYS A 270 -7.32 30.04 10.66
C LYS A 270 -7.62 29.19 9.43
N SER A 271 -8.34 29.76 8.46
CA SER A 271 -8.60 29.05 7.22
C SER A 271 -7.31 28.96 6.39
N LEU A 272 -6.84 27.75 6.17
CA LEU A 272 -5.71 27.47 5.30
C LEU A 272 -6.19 27.44 3.85
N ARG A 273 -5.40 28.05 2.96
CA ARG A 273 -5.70 28.13 1.53
C ARG A 273 -4.80 27.17 0.78
N PHE A 274 -5.37 26.43 -0.17
CA PHE A 274 -4.56 25.65 -1.11
C PHE A 274 -3.71 26.57 -1.99
N ALA A 275 -2.50 26.11 -2.31
CA ALA A 275 -1.64 26.75 -3.28
C ALA A 275 -2.34 26.77 -4.65
N ALA A 276 -2.15 27.86 -5.41
CA ALA A 276 -2.78 28.02 -6.73
C ALA A 276 -2.10 27.21 -7.84
N GLN A 277 -0.96 26.59 -7.54
CA GLN A 277 -0.15 25.78 -8.45
C GLN A 277 0.54 24.68 -7.65
N ASP A 278 0.89 23.58 -8.30
CA ASP A 278 1.68 22.54 -7.67
C ASP A 278 3.10 23.04 -7.35
N PRO A 279 3.64 22.75 -6.16
CA PRO A 279 4.98 23.16 -5.78
C PRO A 279 6.03 22.42 -6.61
N ARG A 280 7.10 23.11 -7.01
CA ARG A 280 8.19 22.52 -7.82
C ARG A 280 9.09 21.62 -6.99
N THR A 281 9.78 20.70 -7.63
CA THR A 281 10.90 19.95 -7.04
C THR A 281 11.90 20.88 -6.35
N GLY A 282 12.36 20.48 -5.17
CA GLY A 282 13.24 21.24 -4.27
C GLY A 282 12.52 22.30 -3.43
N THR A 283 11.19 22.43 -3.52
CA THR A 283 10.46 23.40 -2.71
C THR A 283 10.47 22.97 -1.24
N PRO A 284 11.06 23.74 -0.32
CA PRO A 284 11.05 23.45 1.11
C PRO A 284 9.65 23.72 1.71
N ALA A 285 9.23 22.83 2.60
CA ALA A 285 7.92 22.81 3.21
C ALA A 285 7.98 22.25 4.63
N ALA A 286 6.84 22.21 5.30
CA ALA A 286 6.68 21.49 6.55
C ALA A 286 5.33 20.76 6.52
N ALA A 287 5.34 19.45 6.73
CA ALA A 287 4.11 18.69 6.95
C ALA A 287 3.71 18.78 8.42
N LEU A 288 2.40 18.80 8.66
CA LEU A 288 1.82 18.78 10.00
C LEU A 288 0.96 17.53 10.14
N GLY A 289 1.18 16.77 11.21
CA GLY A 289 0.57 15.46 11.40
C GLY A 289 0.40 15.08 12.86
N HIS A 290 -0.29 13.96 13.12
CA HIS A 290 -0.43 13.35 14.44
C HIS A 290 0.09 11.91 14.37
N PRO A 291 1.43 11.73 14.37
CA PRO A 291 2.04 10.42 14.23
C PRO A 291 1.49 9.45 15.28
N ASN A 292 1.05 8.28 14.82
CA ASN A 292 0.42 7.21 15.58
C ASN A 292 -0.77 7.67 16.45
N GLY A 293 -1.47 8.74 16.03
CA GLY A 293 -2.58 9.34 16.78
C GLY A 293 -2.13 10.18 18.00
N GLY A 294 -0.84 10.51 18.08
CA GLY A 294 -0.22 11.26 19.17
C GLY A 294 -0.53 12.76 19.17
N GLY A 295 0.43 13.53 19.68
CA GLY A 295 0.40 15.00 19.63
C GLY A 295 0.73 15.52 18.23
N LEU A 296 0.42 16.80 17.99
CA LEU A 296 0.78 17.48 16.74
C LEU A 296 2.31 17.49 16.58
N ALA A 297 2.78 17.03 15.43
CA ALA A 297 4.18 17.04 15.04
C ALA A 297 4.40 17.91 13.80
N VAL A 298 5.55 18.59 13.77
CA VAL A 298 6.06 19.29 12.59
C VAL A 298 7.11 18.40 11.95
N ILE A 299 6.88 18.06 10.68
CA ILE A 299 7.74 17.16 9.90
C ILE A 299 8.45 18.00 8.84
N PRO A 300 9.78 18.18 8.92
CA PRO A 300 10.54 18.83 7.86
C PRO A 300 10.35 18.11 6.53
N ALA A 301 10.01 18.86 5.49
CA ALA A 301 9.66 18.29 4.19
C ALA A 301 10.23 19.09 3.02
N ALA A 302 10.43 18.43 1.89
CA ALA A 302 10.66 19.08 0.62
C ALA A 302 10.03 18.27 -0.51
N VAL A 303 9.54 18.96 -1.54
CA VAL A 303 8.96 18.29 -2.72
C VAL A 303 10.10 17.72 -3.57
N ALA A 304 10.09 16.41 -3.79
CA ALA A 304 11.12 15.71 -4.55
C ALA A 304 10.70 15.52 -6.02
N ALA A 305 9.44 15.16 -6.27
CA ALA A 305 8.91 14.94 -7.61
C ALA A 305 7.39 15.09 -7.66
N GLU A 306 6.84 15.06 -8.89
CA GLU A 306 5.41 15.03 -9.16
C GLU A 306 5.11 13.88 -10.13
N TYR A 307 4.02 13.15 -9.86
CA TYR A 307 3.60 12.01 -10.67
C TYR A 307 2.10 12.03 -10.92
N ALA A 308 1.70 11.59 -12.12
CA ALA A 308 0.37 11.05 -12.35
C ALA A 308 0.37 9.55 -11.97
N ALA A 309 0.19 9.27 -10.68
CA ALA A 309 0.25 7.92 -10.14
C ALA A 309 -1.05 7.16 -10.43
N THR A 310 -0.93 5.98 -11.03
CA THR A 310 -2.06 5.06 -11.21
C THR A 310 -2.03 4.01 -10.11
N GLY A 311 -3.01 4.10 -9.23
CA GLY A 311 -3.24 3.20 -8.10
C GLY A 311 -4.64 2.61 -8.14
N ARG A 312 -5.13 2.20 -6.97
CA ARG A 312 -6.54 1.82 -6.76
C ARG A 312 -7.21 2.82 -5.82
N ASP A 313 -8.53 2.82 -5.78
CA ASP A 313 -9.27 3.59 -4.77
C ASP A 313 -8.96 3.07 -3.35
N ILE A 314 -9.46 3.75 -2.31
CA ILE A 314 -9.22 3.35 -0.91
C ILE A 314 -9.78 1.97 -0.55
N TYR A 315 -10.66 1.39 -1.37
CA TYR A 315 -11.24 0.05 -1.19
C TYR A 315 -10.54 -1.01 -2.03
N GLY A 316 -9.49 -0.64 -2.76
CA GLY A 316 -8.83 -1.52 -3.71
C GLY A 316 -9.74 -1.83 -4.90
N HIS A 317 -10.61 -0.92 -5.34
CA HIS A 317 -11.43 -1.07 -6.53
C HIS A 317 -10.94 -0.16 -7.66
N GLY A 318 -11.10 -0.66 -8.89
CA GLY A 318 -10.75 0.06 -10.10
C GLY A 318 -9.28 0.46 -10.21
N ARG A 319 -8.94 1.10 -11.33
CA ARG A 319 -7.73 1.91 -11.46
C ARG A 319 -8.13 3.37 -11.32
N VAL A 320 -7.39 4.11 -10.51
CA VAL A 320 -7.57 5.56 -10.36
C VAL A 320 -6.23 6.25 -10.58
N THR A 321 -6.26 7.38 -11.26
CA THR A 321 -5.06 8.19 -11.52
C THR A 321 -5.14 9.46 -10.68
N ARG A 322 -4.12 9.67 -9.85
CA ARG A 322 -4.01 10.82 -8.96
C ARG A 322 -2.77 11.62 -9.30
N ASN A 323 -2.88 12.94 -9.30
CA ASN A 323 -1.71 13.80 -9.31
C ASN A 323 -1.19 13.89 -7.87
N ILE A 324 0.02 13.38 -7.67
CA ILE A 324 0.67 13.29 -6.37
C ILE A 324 2.03 13.96 -6.39
N LEU A 325 2.46 14.38 -5.21
CA LEU A 325 3.77 14.91 -4.92
C LEU A 325 4.53 13.84 -4.13
N GLU A 326 5.75 13.55 -4.55
CA GLU A 326 6.72 12.85 -3.72
C GLU A 326 7.40 13.85 -2.80
N LEU A 327 7.50 13.50 -1.53
CA LEU A 327 8.09 14.30 -0.48
C LEU A 327 9.31 13.60 0.06
N ARG A 328 10.40 14.33 0.27
CA ARG A 328 11.44 13.93 1.21
C ARG A 328 10.96 14.31 2.61
N ALA A 329 10.37 13.35 3.32
CA ALA A 329 9.80 13.51 4.64
C ALA A 329 9.57 12.14 5.28
N GLN A 330 9.81 12.03 6.59
CA GLN A 330 9.44 10.84 7.36
C GLN A 330 7.96 10.96 7.74
N VAL A 331 7.10 10.31 6.94
CA VAL A 331 5.65 10.27 7.15
C VAL A 331 5.32 8.98 7.88
N GLU A 332 4.52 9.08 8.94
CA GLU A 332 4.09 7.93 9.74
C GLU A 332 2.56 7.74 9.69
N PRO A 333 2.05 6.54 10.03
CA PRO A 333 0.62 6.34 10.24
C PRO A 333 0.05 7.41 11.18
N GLY A 334 -1.04 8.07 10.81
CA GLY A 334 -1.61 9.20 11.57
C GLY A 334 -1.31 10.58 11.00
N ASP A 335 -0.28 10.72 10.15
CA ASP A 335 -0.02 11.95 9.41
C ASP A 335 -0.96 12.13 8.21
N SER A 336 -1.55 11.03 7.72
CA SER A 336 -2.54 11.02 6.64
C SER A 336 -3.67 12.04 6.87
N GLY A 337 -3.91 12.87 5.88
CA GLY A 337 -4.87 13.98 5.85
C GLY A 337 -4.27 15.30 6.34
N GLY A 338 -3.01 15.28 6.80
CA GLY A 338 -2.28 16.46 7.24
C GLY A 338 -1.87 17.39 6.10
N PRO A 339 -1.79 18.71 6.35
CA PRO A 339 -1.38 19.66 5.34
C PRO A 339 0.15 19.69 5.18
N LEU A 340 0.61 19.75 3.93
CA LEU A 340 1.97 20.19 3.59
C LEU A 340 1.97 21.71 3.45
N ILE A 341 2.62 22.43 4.34
CA ILE A 341 2.64 23.90 4.35
C ILE A 341 3.86 24.44 3.63
N LEU A 342 3.64 25.38 2.72
CA LEU A 342 4.67 26.11 2.00
C LEU A 342 5.08 27.37 2.77
N LYS A 343 6.24 27.95 2.41
CA LYS A 343 6.77 29.17 3.02
C LYS A 343 5.83 30.39 2.98
N ASP A 344 4.90 30.43 2.04
CA ASP A 344 3.89 31.50 1.92
C ASP A 344 2.64 31.25 2.79
N GLY A 345 2.61 30.16 3.55
CA GLY A 345 1.51 29.76 4.43
C GLY A 345 0.34 29.08 3.69
N THR A 346 0.50 28.73 2.42
CA THR A 346 -0.49 27.94 1.68
C THR A 346 -0.26 26.43 1.84
N VAL A 347 -1.31 25.66 1.62
CA VAL A 347 -1.27 24.19 1.59
C VAL A 347 -0.78 23.77 0.21
N GLY A 348 0.45 23.28 0.17
CA GLY A 348 1.12 22.75 -1.01
C GLY A 348 0.79 21.29 -1.31
N GLY A 349 -0.01 20.61 -0.47
CA GLY A 349 -0.48 19.24 -0.68
C GLY A 349 -1.15 18.66 0.56
N VAL A 350 -1.80 17.50 0.42
CA VAL A 350 -2.38 16.74 1.55
C VAL A 350 -1.67 15.40 1.68
N VAL A 351 -0.94 15.20 2.77
CA VAL A 351 -0.19 13.96 3.04
C VAL A 351 -1.17 12.79 3.07
N PHE A 352 -0.85 11.67 2.40
CA PHE A 352 -1.77 10.53 2.36
C PHE A 352 -1.11 9.15 2.43
N ALA A 353 0.21 9.02 2.19
CA ALA A 353 0.91 7.73 2.27
C ALA A 353 2.42 7.88 2.52
N GLU A 354 3.03 6.82 3.06
CA GLU A 354 4.48 6.58 3.12
C GLU A 354 4.90 5.69 1.94
N ALA A 355 6.12 5.86 1.40
CA ALA A 355 6.64 4.96 0.39
C ALA A 355 7.08 3.61 0.99
N ARG A 356 6.80 2.53 0.26
CA ARG A 356 7.15 1.17 0.68
C ARG A 356 8.62 0.82 0.43
N SER A 357 9.30 1.61 -0.40
CA SER A 357 10.71 1.43 -0.74
C SER A 357 11.69 2.18 0.18
N ASP A 358 11.25 3.29 0.78
CA ASP A 358 12.11 4.21 1.56
C ASP A 358 11.26 4.97 2.60
N GLN A 359 11.60 4.86 3.88
CA GLN A 359 10.86 5.47 4.99
C GLN A 359 11.01 6.98 5.07
N ASP A 360 12.02 7.54 4.39
CA ASP A 360 12.21 8.98 4.31
C ASP A 360 11.46 9.61 3.12
N VAL A 361 10.61 8.83 2.45
CA VAL A 361 9.81 9.27 1.30
C VAL A 361 8.34 9.14 1.63
N GLY A 362 7.60 10.24 1.48
CA GLY A 362 6.16 10.30 1.64
C GLY A 362 5.47 10.77 0.36
N TYR A 363 4.16 10.60 0.31
CA TYR A 363 3.32 11.07 -0.79
C TYR A 363 2.22 12.01 -0.29
N ALA A 364 2.00 13.08 -1.04
CA ALA A 364 0.90 14.02 -0.83
C ALA A 364 0.06 14.17 -2.10
N LEU A 365 -1.25 14.37 -1.94
CA LEU A 365 -2.14 14.73 -3.04
C LEU A 365 -1.86 16.16 -3.51
N SER A 366 -1.92 16.39 -4.82
CA SER A 366 -1.80 17.72 -5.41
C SER A 366 -2.82 18.71 -4.78
N PRO A 367 -2.39 19.91 -4.37
CA PRO A 367 -3.28 20.92 -3.79
C PRO A 367 -4.37 21.36 -4.76
N ILE A 368 -4.09 21.36 -6.06
CA ILE A 368 -5.07 21.72 -7.11
C ILE A 368 -6.16 20.65 -7.19
N SER A 369 -5.76 19.38 -7.20
CA SER A 369 -6.67 18.24 -7.29
C SER A 369 -7.62 18.22 -6.09
N VAL A 370 -7.07 18.39 -4.88
CA VAL A 370 -7.86 18.45 -3.64
C VAL A 370 -8.76 19.68 -3.63
N ALA A 371 -8.25 20.87 -3.97
CA ALA A 371 -9.06 22.10 -3.98
C ALA A 371 -10.26 22.01 -4.93
N THR A 372 -10.09 21.36 -6.09
CA THR A 372 -11.14 21.16 -7.09
C THR A 372 -12.29 20.31 -6.52
N ASP A 373 -11.97 19.26 -5.76
CA ASP A 373 -12.96 18.36 -5.17
C ASP A 373 -13.60 18.95 -3.88
N VAL A 374 -12.80 19.60 -3.04
CA VAL A 374 -13.24 20.15 -1.75
C VAL A 374 -14.11 21.40 -1.89
N THR A 375 -13.77 22.31 -2.81
CA THR A 375 -14.43 23.63 -2.89
C THR A 375 -15.95 23.55 -3.05
N PRO A 376 -16.52 22.69 -3.94
CA PRO A 376 -17.96 22.50 -4.08
C PRO A 376 -18.67 21.94 -2.83
N ALA A 377 -17.95 21.36 -1.88
CA ALA A 377 -18.50 20.84 -0.63
C ALA A 377 -18.59 21.90 0.48
N LEU A 378 -17.86 23.01 0.36
CA LEU A 378 -17.85 24.07 1.38
C LEU A 378 -19.19 24.81 1.42
N GLY A 379 -20.04 24.45 2.37
CA GLY A 379 -21.42 24.94 2.49
C GLY A 379 -22.45 23.82 2.67
N ARG A 380 -22.05 22.56 2.42
CA ARG A 380 -22.85 21.39 2.72
C ARG A 380 -22.78 21.06 4.20
N THR A 381 -23.91 20.68 4.78
CA THR A 381 -24.01 20.25 6.19
C THR A 381 -24.63 18.87 6.34
N SER A 382 -25.23 18.34 5.26
CA SER A 382 -25.84 17.00 5.26
C SER A 382 -24.78 15.91 5.19
N ALA A 383 -24.97 14.88 6.01
CA ALA A 383 -24.09 13.72 6.03
C ALA A 383 -24.10 12.97 4.68
N VAL A 384 -22.92 12.51 4.26
CA VAL A 384 -22.75 11.54 3.18
C VAL A 384 -22.25 10.20 3.72
N SER A 385 -22.46 9.13 2.96
CA SER A 385 -21.95 7.81 3.34
C SER A 385 -20.42 7.78 3.27
N THR A 386 -19.79 7.18 4.27
CA THR A 386 -18.34 6.87 4.31
C THR A 386 -18.02 5.48 3.75
N GLY A 387 -18.96 4.87 3.03
CA GLY A 387 -18.84 3.55 2.42
C GLY A 387 -18.59 2.42 3.43
N PRO A 388 -18.11 1.26 2.96
CA PRO A 388 -17.73 0.15 3.83
C PRO A 388 -16.42 0.43 4.58
N CYS A 389 -16.04 -0.50 5.45
CA CYS A 389 -14.68 -0.56 6.00
C CYS A 389 -13.65 -0.63 4.87
N VAL A 390 -12.57 0.14 4.98
CA VAL A 390 -11.31 -0.24 4.32
C VAL A 390 -10.89 -1.56 4.96
N ARG A 391 -10.74 -2.61 4.15
CA ARG A 391 -10.46 -3.98 4.62
C ARG A 391 -9.07 -4.41 4.25
#